data_AF-A0A0T1WGS8-F1
#
_entry.id   AF-A0A0T1WGS8-F1
#
_cell.length_a   1.000
_cell.length_b   1.000
_cell.length_c   1.000
_cell.angle_alpha   90.00
_cell.angle_beta   90.00
_cell.angle_gamma   90.00
#
_symmetry.space_group_name_H-M   'P 1'
#
loop_
_entity.id
_entity.type
_entity.pdbx_description
1 polymer ?
#
loop_
_entity_poly.entity_id
_entity_poly.type
_entity_poly.pdbx_seq_one_letter_code
_entity_poly.pdbx_strand_id
1 'polypeptide(L)'
;MTDDWFTRLTGFPEGAYDVTRGLLTVDGNQLVSTVTGARHGIGTLAVPTLAQVRGGTTFPVPQRSTVRCVTGEARSMHADPELAGALFQVASQFNLLEMTSPSVTPEDGVTRYVTDRTQGPACAVAAGAATIYRNYFAPVGDECGQTRDRQIDALANMGEALSATLNRPVTELWAMRNGYALCTREGLRVITDLLERGTEQDRDDLRARLAIGLHRDVQVTDVAEPRRVSQAFCSALPVAYGEGRPAEWEAFARLVLEAAYEATVLAAVGAESNVVLLTRLGGGVFGNADAWIDDAIVRAIEIVTDAGLDIRLVSHGRVHDSFRAIEERFS
;
A
#
# COMPACT_ATOMS: atom_id res chain seq x y z
N MET A 1 -10.11 28.22 1.61
CA MET A 1 -8.65 27.98 1.60
C MET A 1 -8.48 26.49 1.50
N THR A 2 -7.89 26.00 0.42
CA THR A 2 -7.49 24.59 0.30
C THR A 2 -6.62 24.25 1.50
N ASP A 3 -6.91 23.12 2.13
CA ASP A 3 -6.21 22.63 3.31
C ASP A 3 -4.74 22.34 2.94
N ASP A 4 -3.86 23.34 3.05
CA ASP A 4 -2.42 23.21 2.74
C ASP A 4 -1.71 22.52 3.92
N TRP A 5 -1.91 21.21 3.99
CA TRP A 5 -1.33 20.35 5.02
C TRP A 5 0.20 20.37 4.97
N PHE A 6 0.79 20.49 3.79
CA PHE A 6 2.24 20.53 3.61
C PHE A 6 2.81 21.78 4.29
N THR A 7 2.31 22.97 3.94
CA THR A 7 2.79 24.23 4.53
C THR A 7 2.59 24.27 6.05
N ARG A 8 1.53 23.65 6.59
CA ARG A 8 1.37 23.57 8.06
C ARG A 8 2.48 22.76 8.72
N LEU A 9 2.95 21.69 8.10
CA LEU A 9 3.99 20.83 8.66
C LEU A 9 5.39 21.42 8.47
N THR A 10 5.65 21.98 7.29
CA THR A 10 6.99 22.42 6.89
C THR A 10 7.23 23.91 7.12
N GLY A 11 6.18 24.73 7.17
CA GLY A 11 6.26 26.18 7.26
C GLY A 11 6.53 26.90 5.94
N PHE A 12 6.50 26.20 4.80
CA PHE A 12 6.67 26.77 3.47
C PHE A 12 5.85 25.98 2.42
N PRO A 13 5.39 26.62 1.34
CA PRO A 13 4.65 25.94 0.28
C PRO A 13 5.55 25.01 -0.52
N GLU A 14 5.02 23.85 -0.90
CA GLU A 14 5.73 22.93 -1.79
C GLU A 14 5.96 23.59 -3.16
N GLY A 15 7.22 23.62 -3.58
CA GLY A 15 7.66 24.17 -4.86
C GLY A 15 8.39 23.12 -5.70
N ALA A 16 9.36 23.57 -6.50
CA ALA A 16 10.18 22.67 -7.31
C ALA A 16 10.89 21.61 -6.44
N TYR A 17 10.98 20.37 -6.96
CA TYR A 17 11.42 19.20 -6.19
C TYR A 17 12.72 19.42 -5.41
N ASP A 18 13.79 19.87 -6.07
CA ASP A 18 15.10 20.07 -5.42
C ASP A 18 15.10 21.22 -4.41
N VAL A 19 14.30 22.27 -4.66
CA VAL A 19 14.14 23.39 -3.74
C VAL A 19 13.40 22.92 -2.49
N THR A 20 12.28 22.23 -2.66
CA THR A 20 11.51 21.64 -1.56
C THR A 20 12.37 20.69 -0.73
N ARG A 21 13.09 19.78 -1.39
CA ARG A 21 13.98 18.81 -0.76
C ARG A 21 15.10 19.50 0.02
N GLY A 22 15.71 20.55 -0.55
CA GLY A 22 16.79 21.32 0.10
C GLY A 22 16.35 22.08 1.35
N LEU A 23 15.04 22.31 1.53
CA LEU A 23 14.47 22.96 2.72
C LEU A 23 14.08 21.96 3.82
N LEU A 24 14.29 20.67 3.60
CA LEU A 24 13.97 19.59 4.52
C LEU A 24 15.22 18.76 4.80
N THR A 25 15.27 18.13 5.97
CA THR A 25 16.29 17.12 6.29
C THR A 25 15.67 15.99 7.10
N VAL A 26 16.33 14.84 7.09
CA VAL A 26 15.97 13.69 7.92
C VAL A 26 17.03 13.54 9.00
N ASP A 27 16.58 13.56 10.25
CA ASP A 27 17.41 13.36 11.44
C ASP A 27 16.85 12.20 12.25
N GLY A 28 17.51 11.05 12.16
CA GLY A 28 17.02 9.79 12.71
C GLY A 28 15.65 9.42 12.12
N ASN A 29 14.63 9.34 12.97
CA ASN A 29 13.25 9.03 12.58
C ASN A 29 12.35 10.28 12.47
N GLN A 30 12.94 11.45 12.22
CA GLN A 30 12.22 12.71 12.13
C GLN A 30 12.49 13.45 10.81
N LEU A 31 11.43 13.97 10.20
CA LEU A 31 11.50 15.00 9.17
C LEU A 31 11.64 16.34 9.87
N VAL A 32 12.62 17.15 9.45
CA VAL A 32 12.92 18.44 10.03
C VAL A 32 12.82 19.51 8.95
N SER A 33 12.00 20.54 9.21
CA SER A 33 12.02 21.76 8.39
C SER A 33 13.22 22.62 8.75
N THR A 34 14.03 22.96 7.75
CA THR A 34 15.15 23.88 7.94
C THR A 34 14.70 25.34 8.06
N VAL A 35 13.47 25.65 7.64
CA VAL A 35 12.89 27.01 7.67
C VAL A 35 12.37 27.35 9.07
N THR A 36 11.69 26.40 9.72
CA THR A 36 11.02 26.64 11.01
C THR A 36 11.64 25.89 12.18
N GLY A 37 12.48 24.87 11.90
CA GLY A 37 12.94 23.93 12.91
C GLY A 37 11.88 22.92 13.37
N ALA A 38 10.68 22.92 12.78
CA ALA A 38 9.62 21.96 13.11
C ALA A 38 10.07 20.51 12.83
N ARG A 39 9.69 19.60 13.72
CA ARG A 39 10.12 18.19 13.69
C ARG A 39 8.91 17.27 13.78
N HIS A 40 8.81 16.32 12.85
CA HIS A 40 7.70 15.37 12.78
C HIS A 40 8.23 13.95 12.59
N GLY A 41 7.70 12.99 13.34
CA GLY A 41 8.11 11.59 13.29
C GLY A 41 7.72 10.92 11.97
N ILE A 42 8.71 10.48 11.21
CA ILE A 42 8.47 9.76 9.96
C ILE A 42 8.22 8.27 10.18
N GLY A 43 8.74 7.68 11.25
CA GLY A 43 8.67 6.23 11.46
C GLY A 43 9.78 5.49 10.69
N THR A 44 9.58 4.21 10.40
CA THR A 44 10.54 3.37 9.66
C THR A 44 9.88 2.71 8.46
N LEU A 45 10.39 2.99 7.25
CA LEU A 45 9.92 2.38 6.02
C LEU A 45 10.77 1.16 5.66
N ALA A 46 10.12 0.05 5.36
CA ALA A 46 10.69 -1.11 4.69
C ALA A 46 9.85 -1.49 3.47
N VAL A 47 10.44 -2.20 2.51
CA VAL A 47 9.73 -2.72 1.32
C VAL A 47 9.90 -4.24 1.24
N PRO A 48 9.42 -5.01 2.24
CA PRO A 48 9.64 -6.45 2.28
C PRO A 48 8.80 -7.19 1.24
N THR A 49 9.35 -8.27 0.69
CA THR A 49 8.56 -9.27 -0.04
C THR A 49 7.68 -10.08 0.90
N LEU A 50 6.60 -10.68 0.40
CA LEU A 50 5.76 -11.59 1.17
C LEU A 50 6.58 -12.74 1.78
N ALA A 51 7.59 -13.26 1.07
CA ALA A 51 8.51 -14.25 1.62
C ALA A 51 9.25 -13.75 2.87
N GLN A 52 9.73 -12.50 2.84
CA GLN A 52 10.40 -11.89 3.99
C GLN A 52 9.44 -11.63 5.15
N VAL A 53 8.20 -11.22 4.86
CA VAL A 53 7.15 -11.07 5.88
C VAL A 53 6.87 -12.43 6.54
N ARG A 54 6.59 -13.48 5.75
CA ARG A 54 6.39 -14.85 6.25
C ARG A 54 7.53 -15.33 7.13
N GLY A 55 8.78 -15.13 6.68
CA GLY A 55 9.97 -15.54 7.44
C GLY A 55 10.21 -14.74 8.72
N GLY A 56 9.68 -13.52 8.81
CA GLY A 56 9.77 -12.67 10.01
C GLY A 56 8.59 -12.79 10.97
N THR A 57 7.46 -13.36 10.52
CA THR A 57 6.26 -13.50 11.36
C THR A 57 6.45 -14.60 12.40
N THR A 58 6.31 -14.22 13.69
CA THR A 58 6.23 -15.17 14.80
C THR A 58 4.79 -15.19 15.30
N PHE A 59 4.12 -16.34 15.15
CA PHE A 59 2.76 -16.49 15.64
C PHE A 59 2.74 -16.53 17.17
N PRO A 60 1.85 -15.76 17.82
CA PRO A 60 1.68 -15.81 19.26
C PRO A 60 1.01 -17.14 19.68
N VAL A 61 0.72 -17.28 20.97
CA VAL A 61 -0.13 -18.38 21.46
C VAL A 61 -1.45 -18.36 20.68
N PRO A 62 -1.91 -19.51 20.15
CA PRO A 62 -3.11 -19.56 19.32
C PRO A 62 -4.32 -18.90 19.99
N GLN A 63 -4.84 -17.86 19.33
CA GLN A 63 -6.03 -17.15 19.74
C GLN A 63 -6.84 -16.81 18.49
N ARG A 64 -8.16 -17.08 18.52
CA ARG A 64 -9.01 -16.80 17.36
C ARG A 64 -9.01 -15.30 17.04
N SER A 65 -8.68 -14.96 15.79
CA SER A 65 -8.83 -13.63 15.24
C SER A 65 -10.32 -13.28 15.08
N THR A 66 -10.66 -12.00 15.22
CA THR A 66 -12.01 -11.48 15.05
C THR A 66 -12.09 -10.66 13.77
N VAL A 67 -13.24 -10.69 13.11
CA VAL A 67 -13.51 -9.92 11.90
C VAL A 67 -14.74 -9.08 12.15
N ARG A 68 -14.67 -7.77 11.89
CA ARG A 68 -15.86 -6.90 11.90
C ARG A 68 -15.86 -5.83 10.84
N CYS A 69 -17.05 -5.42 10.42
CA CYS A 69 -17.23 -4.29 9.52
C CYS A 69 -17.17 -2.97 10.28
N VAL A 70 -16.48 -1.99 9.70
CA VAL A 70 -16.48 -0.61 10.21
C VAL A 70 -16.68 0.37 9.06
N THR A 71 -17.28 1.52 9.38
CA THR A 71 -17.44 2.63 8.43
C THR A 71 -16.66 3.83 8.92
N GLY A 72 -15.88 4.45 8.05
CA GLY A 72 -15.11 5.63 8.41
C GLY A 72 -14.45 6.31 7.22
N GLU A 73 -14.00 7.53 7.45
CA GLU A 73 -13.09 8.24 6.56
C GLU A 73 -11.66 7.99 7.04
N ALA A 74 -10.75 7.64 6.13
CA ALA A 74 -9.46 7.09 6.50
C ALA A 74 -8.59 8.06 7.31
N ARG A 75 -8.55 9.35 6.95
CA ARG A 75 -7.81 10.38 7.70
C ARG A 75 -8.36 10.55 9.11
N SER A 76 -9.68 10.51 9.27
CA SER A 76 -10.37 10.56 10.56
C SER A 76 -10.07 9.33 11.41
N MET A 77 -9.99 8.14 10.81
CA MET A 77 -9.63 6.90 11.52
C MET A 77 -8.16 6.88 11.97
N HIS A 78 -7.24 7.48 11.21
CA HIS A 78 -5.85 7.66 11.70
C HIS A 78 -5.82 8.58 12.94
N ALA A 79 -6.76 9.52 13.02
CA ALA A 79 -6.94 10.39 14.17
C ALA A 79 -7.77 9.74 15.30
N ASP A 80 -8.12 8.46 15.26
CA ASP A 80 -8.85 7.83 16.35
C ASP A 80 -7.88 7.32 17.44
N PRO A 81 -7.99 7.76 18.71
CA PRO A 81 -7.17 7.24 19.80
C PRO A 81 -7.31 5.72 20.01
N GLU A 82 -8.46 5.12 19.70
CA GLU A 82 -8.68 3.67 19.80
C GLU A 82 -7.92 2.87 18.73
N LEU A 83 -7.41 3.56 17.70
CA LEU A 83 -6.61 2.98 16.62
C LEU A 83 -5.12 3.30 16.75
N ALA A 84 -4.68 3.80 17.91
CA ALA A 84 -3.26 3.98 18.18
C ALA A 84 -2.50 2.65 18.00
N GLY A 85 -1.38 2.71 17.26
CA GLY A 85 -0.55 1.55 16.92
C GLY A 85 -1.14 0.62 15.86
N ALA A 86 -2.40 0.80 15.43
CA ALA A 86 -3.04 -0.08 14.46
C ALA A 86 -2.34 -0.05 13.08
N LEU A 87 -2.46 -1.15 12.33
CA LEU A 87 -1.96 -1.26 10.96
C LEU A 87 -3.07 -0.95 9.96
N PHE A 88 -2.88 0.09 9.14
CA PHE A 88 -3.79 0.46 8.07
C PHE A 88 -3.30 -0.09 6.73
N GLN A 89 -4.12 -0.88 6.03
CA GLN A 89 -3.90 -1.15 4.62
C GLN A 89 -4.20 0.12 3.82
N VAL A 90 -3.23 0.58 3.04
CA VAL A 90 -3.34 1.78 2.22
C VAL A 90 -3.33 1.38 0.76
N ALA A 91 -4.39 1.74 0.03
CA ALA A 91 -4.43 1.58 -1.42
C ALA A 91 -3.46 2.59 -2.06
N SER A 92 -2.40 2.07 -2.66
CA SER A 92 -1.29 2.84 -3.20
C SER A 92 -0.83 2.27 -4.54
N GLN A 93 0.12 2.93 -5.18
CA GLN A 93 0.81 2.47 -6.37
C GLN A 93 2.03 1.59 -5.98
N PHE A 94 2.61 0.88 -6.95
CA PHE A 94 3.81 0.05 -6.69
C PHE A 94 5.04 0.87 -6.25
N ASN A 95 5.02 2.20 -6.41
CA ASN A 95 6.04 3.12 -5.91
C ASN A 95 5.75 3.70 -4.51
N LEU A 96 4.68 3.22 -3.85
CA LEU A 96 4.26 3.65 -2.51
C LEU A 96 3.85 5.14 -2.42
N LEU A 97 3.51 5.72 -3.57
CA LEU A 97 2.94 7.06 -3.71
C LEU A 97 1.47 6.97 -4.16
N GLU A 98 0.77 8.10 -4.23
CA GLU A 98 -0.68 8.21 -4.30
C GLU A 98 -1.05 9.20 -5.42
N MET A 99 -0.77 8.78 -6.65
CA MET A 99 -0.88 9.62 -7.83
C MET A 99 -2.30 9.54 -8.43
N THR A 100 -2.81 10.65 -8.96
CA THR A 100 -4.14 10.69 -9.59
C THR A 100 -4.15 10.11 -11.01
N SER A 101 -2.98 9.95 -11.63
CA SER A 101 -2.81 9.50 -13.02
C SER A 101 -1.38 8.97 -13.25
N PRO A 102 -1.16 8.03 -14.19
CA PRO A 102 0.16 7.60 -14.62
C PRO A 102 1.04 8.73 -15.21
N SER A 103 0.47 9.89 -15.52
CA SER A 103 1.23 11.05 -15.99
C SER A 103 1.82 11.91 -14.87
N VAL A 104 1.33 11.75 -13.64
CA VAL A 104 1.83 12.47 -12.47
C VAL A 104 3.09 11.78 -11.98
N THR A 105 4.07 12.57 -11.59
CA THR A 105 5.42 12.14 -11.21
C THR A 105 5.74 12.58 -9.79
N PRO A 106 6.71 11.96 -9.09
CA PRO A 106 7.11 12.38 -7.75
C PRO A 106 7.46 13.88 -7.64
N GLU A 107 7.99 14.47 -8.72
CA GLU A 107 8.36 15.87 -8.83
C GLU A 107 7.17 16.84 -8.88
N ASP A 108 5.96 16.34 -9.16
CA ASP A 108 4.73 17.14 -9.09
C ASP A 108 4.26 17.38 -7.65
N GLY A 109 4.95 16.80 -6.66
CA GLY A 109 4.74 17.03 -5.25
C GLY A 109 3.58 16.26 -4.62
N VAL A 110 3.53 16.27 -3.30
CA VAL A 110 2.56 15.52 -2.48
C VAL A 110 1.43 16.38 -1.93
N THR A 111 1.58 17.70 -1.88
CA THR A 111 0.55 18.64 -1.37
C THR A 111 -0.78 18.44 -2.08
N ARG A 112 -0.72 18.14 -3.38
CA ARG A 112 -1.88 17.87 -4.26
C ARG A 112 -2.79 16.74 -3.79
N TYR A 113 -2.30 15.82 -2.95
CA TYR A 113 -3.08 14.69 -2.44
C TYR A 113 -4.37 15.13 -1.73
N VAL A 114 -4.39 16.34 -1.16
CA VAL A 114 -5.60 16.89 -0.51
C VAL A 114 -6.79 17.09 -1.46
N THR A 115 -6.53 17.15 -2.77
CA THR A 115 -7.59 17.32 -3.78
C THR A 115 -8.18 16.00 -4.25
N ASP A 116 -7.52 14.87 -3.96
CA ASP A 116 -8.00 13.54 -4.27
C ASP A 116 -8.75 12.98 -3.06
N ARG A 117 -9.99 12.53 -3.29
CA ARG A 117 -10.91 12.04 -2.25
C ARG A 117 -10.85 10.52 -2.09
N THR A 118 -9.91 9.83 -2.75
CA THR A 118 -9.68 8.40 -2.57
C THR A 118 -8.96 8.12 -1.25
N GLN A 119 -9.00 6.85 -0.82
CA GLN A 119 -8.49 6.44 0.49
C GLN A 119 -6.97 6.60 0.64
N GLY A 120 -6.19 6.28 -0.40
CA GLY A 120 -4.73 6.40 -0.39
C GLY A 120 -4.26 7.82 -0.02
N PRO A 121 -4.67 8.85 -0.78
CA PRO A 121 -4.38 10.26 -0.46
C PRO A 121 -4.83 10.68 0.94
N ALA A 122 -5.99 10.22 1.43
CA ALA A 122 -6.43 10.52 2.78
C ALA A 122 -5.48 9.94 3.85
N CYS A 123 -5.03 8.69 3.69
CA CYS A 123 -4.01 8.07 4.55
C CYS A 123 -2.65 8.81 4.45
N ALA A 124 -2.29 9.23 3.25
CA ALA A 124 -1.04 9.95 3.01
C ALA A 124 -1.02 11.32 3.70
N VAL A 125 -2.12 12.08 3.63
CA VAL A 125 -2.25 13.37 4.33
C VAL A 125 -2.31 13.19 5.84
N ALA A 126 -2.94 12.13 6.35
CA ALA A 126 -3.00 11.84 7.78
C ALA A 126 -1.61 11.62 8.40
N ALA A 127 -0.68 11.02 7.63
CA ALA A 127 0.71 10.79 8.00
C ALA A 127 1.65 11.66 7.13
N GLY A 128 1.41 12.97 7.11
CA GLY A 128 2.02 13.88 6.14
C GLY A 128 3.55 13.88 6.13
N ALA A 129 4.20 13.84 7.31
CA ALA A 129 5.66 13.79 7.38
C ALA A 129 6.24 12.51 6.75
N ALA A 130 5.60 11.37 7.03
CA ALA A 130 5.95 10.08 6.45
C ALA A 130 5.73 10.06 4.92
N THR A 131 4.69 10.74 4.44
CA THR A 131 4.42 10.92 3.00
C THR A 131 5.49 11.77 2.31
N ILE A 132 5.87 12.91 2.91
CA ILE A 132 6.98 13.73 2.40
C ILE A 132 8.27 12.92 2.35
N TYR A 133 8.55 12.14 3.40
CA TYR A 133 9.69 11.24 3.42
C TYR A 133 9.67 10.23 2.25
N ARG A 134 8.54 9.55 2.01
CA ARG A 134 8.40 8.59 0.89
C ARG A 134 8.70 9.21 -0.48
N ASN A 135 8.39 10.48 -0.68
CA ASN A 135 8.63 11.18 -1.94
C ASN A 135 10.08 11.68 -2.08
N TYR A 136 10.62 12.33 -1.05
CA TYR A 136 11.86 13.12 -1.15
C TYR A 136 13.10 12.46 -0.54
N PHE A 137 12.93 11.45 0.32
CA PHE A 137 14.02 10.92 1.15
C PHE A 137 14.07 9.39 1.26
N ALA A 138 13.03 8.66 0.86
CA ALA A 138 13.06 7.21 0.86
C ALA A 138 14.21 6.67 -0.01
N PRO A 139 14.93 5.64 0.44
CA PRO A 139 16.02 5.06 -0.34
C PRO A 139 15.47 4.37 -1.58
N VAL A 140 16.09 4.63 -2.74
CA VAL A 140 15.82 3.98 -4.02
C VAL A 140 17.15 3.64 -4.68
N GLY A 141 17.56 2.37 -4.61
CA GLY A 141 18.92 1.99 -4.95
C GLY A 141 19.93 2.69 -4.04
N ASP A 142 20.95 3.32 -4.64
CA ASP A 142 22.01 4.03 -3.92
C ASP A 142 21.68 5.51 -3.62
N GLU A 143 20.51 5.99 -4.04
CA GLU A 143 20.08 7.38 -3.86
C GLU A 143 18.84 7.50 -2.96
N CYS A 144 18.56 8.72 -2.50
CA CYS A 144 17.36 9.03 -1.72
C CYS A 144 16.39 9.90 -2.53
N GLY A 145 15.10 9.65 -2.34
CA GLY A 145 14.02 10.35 -3.03
C GLY A 145 13.64 9.68 -4.34
N GLN A 146 12.34 9.69 -4.62
CA GLN A 146 11.75 9.20 -5.85
C GLN A 146 11.66 10.33 -6.88
N THR A 147 11.96 10.03 -8.13
CA THR A 147 11.84 10.91 -9.29
C THR A 147 11.16 10.17 -10.43
N ARG A 148 10.88 10.83 -11.56
CA ARG A 148 10.32 10.17 -12.76
C ARG A 148 11.16 8.99 -13.23
N ASP A 149 12.47 9.10 -13.10
CA ASP A 149 13.42 8.14 -13.66
C ASP A 149 13.92 7.12 -12.63
N ARG A 150 13.54 7.28 -11.35
CA ARG A 150 13.96 6.41 -10.25
C ARG A 150 12.89 6.32 -9.19
N GLN A 151 12.25 5.16 -9.06
CA GLN A 151 11.16 4.93 -8.12
C GLN A 151 11.31 3.58 -7.44
N ILE A 152 10.70 3.47 -6.26
CA ILE A 152 10.44 2.17 -5.67
C ILE A 152 9.53 1.39 -6.64
N ASP A 153 9.79 0.10 -6.81
CA ASP A 153 8.93 -0.80 -7.56
C ASP A 153 8.67 -2.05 -6.73
N ALA A 154 7.54 -2.08 -6.05
CA ALA A 154 7.11 -3.18 -5.21
C ALA A 154 6.67 -4.42 -6.01
N LEU A 155 6.57 -4.33 -7.35
CA LEU A 155 6.31 -5.46 -8.25
C LEU A 155 7.60 -6.06 -8.82
N ALA A 156 8.75 -5.38 -8.68
CA ALA A 156 10.01 -5.73 -9.36
C ALA A 156 10.41 -7.20 -9.18
N ASN A 157 10.47 -7.70 -7.94
CA ASN A 157 10.84 -9.10 -7.64
C ASN A 157 9.92 -10.13 -8.31
N MET A 158 8.62 -9.82 -8.40
CA MET A 158 7.65 -10.69 -9.09
C MET A 158 7.85 -10.61 -10.61
N GLY A 159 8.15 -9.42 -11.15
CA GLY A 159 8.51 -9.23 -12.55
C GLY A 159 9.76 -10.01 -12.96
N GLU A 160 10.82 -9.96 -12.15
CA GLU A 160 12.02 -10.75 -12.38
C GLU A 160 11.73 -12.25 -12.40
N ALA A 161 10.92 -12.75 -11.45
CA ALA A 161 10.54 -14.15 -11.40
C ALA A 161 9.70 -14.59 -12.62
N LEU A 162 8.72 -13.77 -13.02
CA LEU A 162 7.92 -14.01 -14.23
C LEU A 162 8.80 -13.97 -15.49
N SER A 163 9.70 -13.00 -15.58
CA SER A 163 10.64 -12.82 -16.68
C SER A 163 11.55 -14.02 -16.86
N ALA A 164 12.14 -14.52 -15.76
CA ALA A 164 12.97 -15.71 -15.77
C ALA A 164 12.19 -16.96 -16.19
N THR A 165 10.96 -17.12 -15.69
CA THR A 165 10.13 -18.31 -15.95
C THR A 165 9.59 -18.33 -17.38
N LEU A 166 9.18 -17.18 -17.90
CA LEU A 166 8.64 -17.03 -19.25
C LEU A 166 9.75 -16.89 -20.31
N ASN A 167 11.01 -16.71 -19.89
CA ASN A 167 12.15 -16.37 -20.76
C ASN A 167 11.85 -15.17 -21.67
N ARG A 168 11.32 -14.09 -21.06
CA ARG A 168 10.95 -12.84 -21.74
C ARG A 168 11.27 -11.64 -20.86
N PRO A 169 11.68 -10.50 -21.41
CA PRO A 169 11.93 -9.30 -20.61
C PRO A 169 10.63 -8.78 -19.99
N VAL A 170 10.69 -8.21 -18.78
CA VAL A 170 9.53 -7.59 -18.09
C VAL A 170 8.83 -6.55 -18.98
N THR A 171 9.59 -5.83 -19.81
CA THR A 171 9.06 -4.82 -20.74
C THR A 171 8.10 -5.37 -21.80
N GLU A 172 8.12 -6.67 -22.07
CA GLU A 172 7.10 -7.33 -22.91
C GLU A 172 5.83 -7.67 -22.12
N LEU A 173 5.93 -7.81 -20.79
CA LEU A 173 4.82 -8.15 -19.91
C LEU A 173 4.02 -6.89 -19.54
N TRP A 174 4.71 -5.84 -19.10
CA TRP A 174 4.11 -4.53 -18.79
C TRP A 174 5.13 -3.40 -18.90
N ALA A 175 4.61 -2.18 -19.05
CA ALA A 175 5.38 -0.95 -18.83
C ALA A 175 5.05 -0.40 -17.43
N MET A 176 6.06 -0.26 -16.58
CA MET A 176 5.91 0.46 -15.31
C MET A 176 5.96 1.97 -15.59
N ARG A 177 4.93 2.70 -15.16
CA ARG A 177 4.88 4.15 -15.31
C ARG A 177 4.33 4.77 -14.04
N ASN A 178 5.19 5.45 -13.27
CA ASN A 178 4.80 6.15 -12.04
C ASN A 178 4.05 5.25 -11.04
N GLY A 179 4.52 4.01 -10.88
CA GLY A 179 3.92 2.99 -10.01
C GLY A 179 2.68 2.28 -10.57
N TYR A 180 2.31 2.53 -11.84
CA TYR A 180 1.27 1.80 -12.57
C TYR A 180 1.91 0.71 -13.45
N ALA A 181 1.59 -0.56 -13.20
CA ALA A 181 1.97 -1.68 -14.05
C ALA A 181 0.99 -1.79 -15.25
N LEU A 182 1.30 -1.10 -16.34
CA LEU A 182 0.47 -1.07 -17.55
C LEU A 182 0.77 -2.32 -18.40
N CYS A 183 0.04 -3.40 -18.11
CA CYS A 183 0.23 -4.69 -18.76
C CYS A 183 -0.16 -4.67 -20.25
N THR A 184 0.61 -5.38 -21.06
CA THR A 184 0.29 -5.63 -22.46
C THR A 184 -0.68 -6.81 -22.55
N ARG A 185 -1.51 -6.88 -23.60
CA ARG A 185 -2.40 -8.04 -23.80
C ARG A 185 -1.64 -9.37 -23.90
N GLU A 186 -0.50 -9.37 -24.59
CA GLU A 186 0.34 -10.56 -24.70
C GLU A 186 0.95 -10.93 -23.35
N GLY A 187 1.40 -9.95 -22.55
CA GLY A 187 1.88 -10.14 -21.19
C GLY A 187 0.85 -10.82 -20.30
N LEU A 188 -0.39 -10.30 -20.28
CA LEU A 188 -1.50 -10.89 -19.54
C LEU A 188 -1.80 -12.33 -19.99
N ARG A 189 -1.77 -12.58 -21.31
CA ARG A 189 -2.01 -13.90 -21.87
C ARG A 189 -0.96 -14.91 -21.42
N VAL A 190 0.33 -14.58 -21.54
CA VAL A 190 1.41 -15.52 -21.15
C VAL A 190 1.50 -15.72 -19.65
N ILE A 191 1.19 -14.70 -18.84
CA ILE A 191 1.11 -14.83 -17.38
C ILE A 191 -0.07 -15.74 -17.01
N THR A 192 -1.23 -15.55 -17.62
CA THR A 192 -2.40 -16.42 -17.40
C THR A 192 -2.08 -17.87 -17.77
N ASP A 193 -1.51 -18.10 -18.97
CA ASP A 193 -1.10 -19.44 -19.42
C ASP A 193 -0.13 -20.12 -18.43
N LEU A 194 0.80 -19.36 -17.86
CA LEU A 194 1.74 -19.86 -16.84
C LEU A 194 1.02 -20.24 -15.55
N LEU A 195 0.15 -19.36 -15.03
CA LEU A 195 -0.56 -19.57 -13.76
C LEU A 195 -1.55 -20.73 -13.82
N GLU A 196 -2.20 -20.94 -14.96
CA GLU A 196 -3.15 -22.04 -15.19
C GLU A 196 -2.46 -23.40 -15.32
N ARG A 197 -1.27 -23.44 -15.92
CA ARG A 197 -0.47 -24.67 -16.06
C ARG A 197 0.32 -25.00 -14.79
N GLY A 198 0.62 -23.99 -13.99
CA GLY A 198 1.36 -24.11 -12.74
C GLY A 198 0.58 -24.82 -11.64
N THR A 199 1.33 -25.40 -10.72
CA THR A 199 0.81 -25.95 -9.47
C THR A 199 0.46 -24.82 -8.48
N GLU A 200 -0.21 -25.17 -7.38
CA GLU A 200 -0.41 -24.20 -6.29
C GLU A 200 0.91 -23.72 -5.69
N GLN A 201 1.92 -24.59 -5.64
CA GLN A 201 3.26 -24.19 -5.18
C GLN A 201 3.89 -23.15 -6.11
N ASP A 202 3.76 -23.32 -7.44
CA ASP A 202 4.29 -22.35 -8.40
C ASP A 202 3.62 -20.98 -8.25
N ARG A 203 2.30 -20.97 -8.01
CA ARG A 203 1.56 -19.73 -7.70
C ARG A 203 2.00 -19.13 -6.38
N ASP A 204 2.18 -19.95 -5.35
CA ASP A 204 2.62 -19.48 -4.04
C ASP A 204 4.02 -18.88 -4.05
N ASP A 205 4.93 -19.51 -4.80
CA ASP A 205 6.29 -19.02 -5.00
C ASP A 205 6.30 -17.65 -5.70
N LEU A 206 5.36 -17.42 -6.64
CA LEU A 206 5.17 -16.10 -7.26
C LEU A 206 4.56 -15.08 -6.29
N ARG A 207 3.52 -15.45 -5.53
CA ARG A 207 2.94 -14.58 -4.47
C ARG A 207 4.00 -14.13 -3.49
N ALA A 208 4.89 -15.04 -3.08
CA ALA A 208 5.97 -14.78 -2.16
C ALA A 208 6.96 -13.70 -2.67
N ARG A 209 6.98 -13.39 -3.97
CA ARG A 209 7.82 -12.34 -4.57
C ARG A 209 7.22 -10.95 -4.49
N LEU A 210 5.91 -10.79 -4.30
CA LEU A 210 5.32 -9.46 -4.21
C LEU A 210 5.89 -8.71 -3.00
N ALA A 211 6.29 -7.46 -3.18
CA ALA A 211 6.62 -6.59 -2.06
C ALA A 211 5.48 -5.63 -1.72
N ILE A 212 5.46 -5.17 -0.48
CA ILE A 212 4.58 -4.09 -0.01
C ILE A 212 5.42 -3.04 0.71
N GLY A 213 4.96 -1.79 0.74
CA GLY A 213 5.57 -0.77 1.58
C GLY A 213 5.06 -0.88 3.01
N LEU A 214 5.93 -1.17 3.98
CA LEU A 214 5.56 -1.25 5.38
C LEU A 214 6.20 -0.08 6.13
N HIS A 215 5.38 0.92 6.47
CA HIS A 215 5.81 2.11 7.19
C HIS A 215 5.32 2.06 8.63
N ARG A 216 6.21 1.69 9.55
CA ARG A 216 5.89 1.50 10.97
C ARG A 216 6.05 2.78 11.77
N ASP A 217 5.20 2.93 12.77
CA ASP A 217 5.28 3.99 13.78
C ASP A 217 5.29 5.41 13.20
N VAL A 218 4.51 5.65 12.15
CA VAL A 218 4.38 6.97 11.52
C VAL A 218 3.59 7.90 12.43
N GLN A 219 4.03 9.16 12.58
CA GLN A 219 3.25 10.15 13.30
C GLN A 219 2.01 10.53 12.51
N VAL A 220 0.86 10.55 13.18
CA VAL A 220 -0.35 11.19 12.63
C VAL A 220 -0.20 12.69 12.83
N THR A 221 -0.15 13.44 11.73
CA THR A 221 0.27 14.85 11.72
C THR A 221 -0.89 15.84 11.81
N ASP A 222 -2.13 15.34 11.78
CA ASP A 222 -3.34 16.14 11.71
C ASP A 222 -4.10 16.23 13.04
N VAL A 223 -3.40 15.95 14.14
CA VAL A 223 -3.96 15.86 15.49
C VAL A 223 -3.12 16.65 16.48
N ALA A 224 -3.76 17.22 17.50
CA ALA A 224 -3.07 18.00 18.53
C ALA A 224 -2.21 17.12 19.46
N GLU A 225 -2.71 15.94 19.82
CA GLU A 225 -2.01 15.00 20.68
C GLU A 225 -1.23 13.97 19.84
N PRO A 226 0.10 13.82 20.06
CA PRO A 226 0.92 12.88 19.32
C PRO A 226 0.38 11.46 19.40
N ARG A 227 0.17 10.84 18.24
CA ARG A 227 -0.15 9.41 18.12
C ARG A 227 0.54 8.84 16.91
N ARG A 228 0.72 7.52 16.94
CA ARG A 228 1.39 6.77 15.89
C ARG A 228 0.53 5.63 15.40
N VAL A 229 0.66 5.33 14.13
CA VAL A 229 0.03 4.19 13.47
C VAL A 229 1.06 3.52 12.55
N SER A 230 0.73 2.36 12.00
CA SER A 230 1.51 1.76 10.92
C SER A 230 0.69 1.75 9.63
N GLN A 231 1.36 1.82 8.48
CA GLN A 231 0.72 1.80 7.16
C GLN A 231 1.36 0.72 6.28
N ALA A 232 0.53 -0.15 5.70
CA ALA A 232 0.90 -1.12 4.67
C ALA A 232 0.43 -0.62 3.30
N PHE A 233 1.34 0.01 2.56
CA PHE A 233 1.15 0.47 1.19
C PHE A 233 1.16 -0.71 0.22
N CYS A 234 -0.03 -1.05 -0.25
CA CYS A 234 -0.24 -2.17 -1.17
C CYS A 234 -0.78 -1.62 -2.49
N SER A 235 -0.37 -2.23 -3.60
CA SER A 235 -0.93 -1.93 -4.91
C SER A 235 -1.67 -3.12 -5.48
N ALA A 236 -2.83 -2.85 -6.09
CA ALA A 236 -3.47 -3.79 -7.02
C ALA A 236 -3.03 -3.47 -8.45
N LEU A 237 -3.32 -4.35 -9.39
CA LEU A 237 -3.11 -4.04 -10.80
C LEU A 237 -4.10 -2.97 -11.29
N PRO A 238 -3.66 -2.01 -12.11
CA PRO A 238 -4.49 -0.90 -12.56
C PRO A 238 -5.35 -1.29 -13.78
N VAL A 239 -6.26 -2.25 -13.62
CA VAL A 239 -7.10 -2.83 -14.70
C VAL A 239 -7.80 -1.77 -15.55
N ALA A 240 -8.37 -0.74 -14.93
CA ALA A 240 -9.08 0.34 -15.63
C ALA A 240 -8.16 1.29 -16.44
N TYR A 241 -6.84 1.25 -16.21
CA TYR A 241 -5.86 2.08 -16.91
C TYR A 241 -5.09 1.32 -18.00
N GLY A 242 -5.17 -0.02 -17.99
CA GLY A 242 -4.43 -0.86 -18.92
C GLY A 242 -5.24 -1.27 -20.15
N GLU A 243 -4.61 -2.06 -21.02
CA GLU A 243 -5.27 -2.59 -22.22
C GLU A 243 -6.07 -3.86 -21.95
N GLY A 244 -6.99 -4.20 -22.86
CA GLY A 244 -7.72 -5.47 -22.83
C GLY A 244 -9.01 -5.41 -22.03
N ARG A 245 -9.64 -6.58 -21.87
CA ARG A 245 -10.88 -6.72 -21.08
C ARG A 245 -10.54 -7.09 -19.64
N PRO A 246 -11.32 -6.68 -18.62
CA PRO A 246 -11.06 -7.06 -17.23
C PRO A 246 -10.80 -8.55 -17.02
N ALA A 247 -11.55 -9.44 -17.67
CA ALA A 247 -11.34 -10.89 -17.57
C ALA A 247 -9.92 -11.36 -17.97
N GLU A 248 -9.23 -10.64 -18.84
CA GLU A 248 -7.85 -10.95 -19.25
C GLU A 248 -6.83 -10.62 -18.13
N TRP A 249 -7.22 -9.81 -17.14
CA TRP A 249 -6.37 -9.44 -15.99
C TRP A 249 -6.53 -10.38 -14.81
N GLU A 250 -7.60 -11.17 -14.77
CA GLU A 250 -8.06 -11.87 -13.57
C GLU A 250 -6.97 -12.69 -12.88
N ALA A 251 -6.27 -13.55 -13.63
CA ALA A 251 -5.27 -14.46 -13.05
C ALA A 251 -4.14 -13.68 -12.37
N PHE A 252 -3.62 -12.63 -13.02
CA PHE A 252 -2.54 -11.84 -12.46
C PHE A 252 -3.03 -10.91 -11.34
N ALA A 253 -4.20 -10.31 -11.49
CA ALA A 253 -4.81 -9.43 -10.50
C ALA A 253 -5.08 -10.16 -9.18
N ARG A 254 -5.67 -11.37 -9.25
CA ARG A 254 -5.89 -12.23 -8.08
C ARG A 254 -4.58 -12.58 -7.37
N LEU A 255 -3.55 -12.98 -8.11
CA LEU A 255 -2.24 -13.30 -7.54
C LEU A 255 -1.64 -12.12 -6.75
N VAL A 256 -1.71 -10.91 -7.31
CA VAL A 256 -1.22 -9.69 -6.65
C VAL A 256 -2.07 -9.34 -5.42
N LEU A 257 -3.41 -9.42 -5.52
CA LEU A 257 -4.31 -9.16 -4.40
C LEU A 257 -4.09 -10.16 -3.25
N GLU A 258 -4.02 -11.45 -3.55
CA GLU A 258 -3.76 -12.51 -2.58
C GLU A 258 -2.48 -12.25 -1.79
N ALA A 259 -1.40 -11.92 -2.50
CA ALA A 259 -0.12 -11.64 -1.86
C ALA A 259 -0.14 -10.33 -1.03
N ALA A 260 -0.81 -9.28 -1.51
CA ALA A 260 -0.92 -8.01 -0.80
C ALA A 260 -1.72 -8.12 0.50
N TYR A 261 -2.88 -8.78 0.47
CA TYR A 261 -3.68 -9.01 1.67
C TYR A 261 -2.96 -9.92 2.66
N GLU A 262 -2.34 -11.01 2.19
CA GLU A 262 -1.57 -11.90 3.05
C GLU A 262 -0.41 -11.16 3.74
N ALA A 263 0.39 -10.40 2.98
CA ALA A 263 1.49 -9.62 3.54
C ALA A 263 1.01 -8.60 4.58
N THR A 264 -0.15 -7.97 4.34
CA THR A 264 -0.75 -7.00 5.26
C THR A 264 -1.11 -7.65 6.59
N VAL A 265 -1.87 -8.75 6.57
CA VAL A 265 -2.33 -9.39 7.82
C VAL A 265 -1.16 -10.03 8.58
N LEU A 266 -0.19 -10.65 7.88
CA LEU A 266 1.00 -11.20 8.51
C LEU A 266 1.89 -10.13 9.15
N ALA A 267 1.92 -8.91 8.59
CA ALA A 267 2.68 -7.80 9.17
C ALA A 267 2.07 -7.24 10.48
N ALA A 268 0.80 -7.56 10.77
CA ALA A 268 0.14 -7.25 12.04
C ALA A 268 0.31 -8.34 13.10
N VAL A 269 0.67 -9.57 12.71
CA VAL A 269 0.87 -10.68 13.67
C VAL A 269 2.06 -10.39 14.57
N GLY A 270 1.82 -10.39 15.89
CA GLY A 270 2.84 -10.11 16.90
C GLY A 270 3.28 -8.64 17.00
N ALA A 271 2.59 -7.72 16.29
CA ALA A 271 2.79 -6.29 16.48
C ALA A 271 2.24 -5.82 17.84
N GLU A 272 2.64 -4.63 18.28
CA GLU A 272 2.18 -4.04 19.56
C GLU A 272 0.66 -3.88 19.60
N SER A 273 0.04 -3.46 18.49
CA SER A 273 -1.40 -3.48 18.29
C SER A 273 -1.77 -4.69 17.43
N ASN A 274 -2.79 -5.43 17.86
CA ASN A 274 -3.38 -6.52 17.08
C ASN A 274 -4.45 -6.04 16.09
N VAL A 275 -4.70 -4.72 16.00
CA VAL A 275 -5.73 -4.15 15.12
C VAL A 275 -5.17 -3.96 13.72
N VAL A 276 -5.84 -4.55 12.73
CA VAL A 276 -5.55 -4.36 11.31
C VAL A 276 -6.79 -3.90 10.56
N LEU A 277 -6.64 -2.84 9.77
CA LEU A 277 -7.71 -2.25 8.99
C LEU A 277 -7.49 -2.59 7.51
N LEU A 278 -8.40 -3.37 6.95
CA LEU A 278 -8.37 -3.76 5.54
C LEU A 278 -9.36 -2.93 4.74
N THR A 279 -8.98 -2.55 3.53
CA THR A 279 -9.85 -1.85 2.58
C THR A 279 -10.09 -2.70 1.34
N ARG A 280 -10.91 -2.25 0.40
CA ARG A 280 -11.10 -2.90 -0.91
C ARG A 280 -10.00 -2.47 -1.87
N LEU A 281 -8.83 -3.08 -1.76
CA LEU A 281 -7.66 -2.76 -2.55
C LEU A 281 -7.96 -2.90 -4.04
N GLY A 282 -7.82 -1.82 -4.80
CA GLY A 282 -8.04 -1.81 -6.24
C GLY A 282 -9.51 -1.82 -6.72
N GLY A 283 -10.49 -1.88 -5.81
CA GLY A 283 -11.93 -1.94 -6.16
C GLY A 283 -12.55 -0.59 -6.56
N GLY A 284 -11.79 0.50 -6.47
CA GLY A 284 -12.19 1.84 -6.92
C GLY A 284 -11.67 2.14 -8.33
N VAL A 285 -10.86 3.19 -8.44
CA VAL A 285 -10.34 3.69 -9.73
C VAL A 285 -9.53 2.66 -10.52
N PHE A 286 -8.91 1.66 -9.87
CA PHE A 286 -8.14 0.62 -10.55
C PHE A 286 -9.02 -0.46 -11.19
N GLY A 287 -10.30 -0.55 -10.84
CA GLY A 287 -11.27 -1.41 -11.54
C GLY A 287 -11.08 -2.92 -11.36
N ASN A 288 -10.51 -3.37 -10.24
CA ASN A 288 -10.47 -4.80 -9.92
C ASN A 288 -11.88 -5.29 -9.56
N ALA A 289 -12.24 -6.50 -10.00
CA ALA A 289 -13.57 -7.04 -9.74
C ALA A 289 -13.74 -7.40 -8.27
N ASP A 290 -14.95 -7.20 -7.74
CA ASP A 290 -15.26 -7.41 -6.32
C ASP A 290 -14.91 -8.83 -5.85
N ALA A 291 -15.25 -9.85 -6.65
CA ALA A 291 -14.99 -11.25 -6.32
C ALA A 291 -13.50 -11.55 -6.15
N TRP A 292 -12.62 -10.90 -6.91
CA TRP A 292 -11.17 -11.12 -6.80
C TRP A 292 -10.63 -10.59 -5.48
N ILE A 293 -11.14 -9.43 -5.06
CA ILE A 293 -10.79 -8.78 -3.80
C ILE A 293 -11.34 -9.58 -2.62
N ASP A 294 -12.61 -10.00 -2.72
CA ASP A 294 -13.28 -10.76 -1.67
C ASP A 294 -12.58 -12.10 -1.40
N ASP A 295 -12.24 -12.85 -2.46
CA ASP A 295 -11.52 -14.13 -2.33
C ASP A 295 -10.13 -13.94 -1.71
N ALA A 296 -9.41 -12.89 -2.09
CA ALA A 296 -8.09 -12.59 -1.54
C ALA A 296 -8.15 -12.20 -0.04
N ILE A 297 -9.16 -11.43 0.37
CA ILE A 297 -9.40 -11.11 1.78
C ILE A 297 -9.70 -12.38 2.57
N VAL A 298 -10.64 -13.20 2.08
CA VAL A 298 -11.02 -14.46 2.73
C VAL A 298 -9.79 -15.35 2.94
N ARG A 299 -8.99 -15.56 1.89
CA ARG A 299 -7.76 -16.36 1.98
C ARG A 299 -6.79 -15.80 3.01
N ALA A 300 -6.60 -14.48 3.05
CA ALA A 300 -5.71 -13.85 4.02
C ALA A 300 -6.20 -14.02 5.46
N ILE A 301 -7.50 -13.88 5.72
CA ILE A 301 -8.10 -14.09 7.05
C ILE A 301 -7.90 -15.55 7.49
N GLU A 302 -8.08 -16.52 6.59
CA GLU A 302 -7.89 -17.94 6.90
C GLU A 302 -6.47 -18.25 7.38
N ILE A 303 -5.45 -17.61 6.78
CA ILE A 303 -4.03 -17.75 7.17
C ILE A 303 -3.78 -17.29 8.61
N VAL A 304 -4.50 -16.28 9.08
CA VAL A 304 -4.32 -15.68 10.40
C VAL A 304 -5.46 -16.02 11.36
N THR A 305 -6.20 -17.11 11.10
CA THR A 305 -7.38 -17.51 11.90
C THR A 305 -7.08 -17.57 13.39
N ASP A 306 -5.91 -18.12 13.77
CA ASP A 306 -5.51 -18.31 15.17
C ASP A 306 -4.40 -17.35 15.62
N ALA A 307 -4.26 -16.19 14.97
CA ALA A 307 -3.22 -15.21 15.26
C ALA A 307 -3.63 -14.11 16.26
N GLY A 308 -4.87 -14.09 16.74
CA GLY A 308 -5.37 -13.15 17.75
C GLY A 308 -5.58 -11.72 17.23
N LEU A 309 -5.79 -11.54 15.92
CA LEU A 309 -5.97 -10.21 15.32
C LEU A 309 -7.39 -9.67 15.49
N ASP A 310 -7.50 -8.35 15.58
CA ASP A 310 -8.74 -7.59 15.40
C ASP A 310 -8.78 -7.02 13.98
N ILE A 311 -9.41 -7.76 13.07
CA ILE A 311 -9.48 -7.43 11.64
C ILE A 311 -10.73 -6.60 11.37
N ARG A 312 -10.53 -5.35 10.96
CA ARG A 312 -11.61 -4.39 10.66
C ARG A 312 -11.71 -4.16 9.16
N LEU A 313 -12.83 -4.55 8.56
CA LEU A 313 -13.12 -4.34 7.15
C LEU A 313 -13.72 -2.94 6.96
N VAL A 314 -12.94 -2.02 6.40
CA VAL A 314 -13.27 -0.59 6.34
C VAL A 314 -14.00 -0.24 5.05
N SER A 315 -15.23 0.29 5.19
CA SER A 315 -15.99 0.89 4.09
C SER A 315 -16.12 2.41 4.26
N HIS A 316 -16.19 3.14 3.14
CA HIS A 316 -16.55 4.55 3.17
C HIS A 316 -18.08 4.72 3.04
N GLY A 317 -18.70 5.45 3.96
CA GLY A 317 -20.15 5.65 3.97
C GLY A 317 -20.92 4.42 4.45
N ARG A 318 -21.35 3.56 3.51
CA ARG A 318 -22.12 2.33 3.83
C ARG A 318 -21.19 1.12 3.80
N VAL A 319 -21.39 0.18 4.74
CA VAL A 319 -20.72 -1.12 4.71
C VAL A 319 -21.01 -1.82 3.38
N HIS A 320 -19.95 -2.26 2.70
CA HIS A 320 -20.05 -3.02 1.47
C HIS A 320 -20.75 -4.37 1.72
N ASP A 321 -21.65 -4.78 0.83
CA ASP A 321 -22.44 -6.00 1.05
C ASP A 321 -21.56 -7.26 1.16
N SER A 322 -20.46 -7.34 0.39
CA SER A 322 -19.50 -8.46 0.53
C SER A 322 -18.73 -8.46 1.84
N PHE A 323 -18.45 -7.29 2.44
CA PHE A 323 -17.80 -7.22 3.75
C PHE A 323 -18.70 -7.77 4.84
N ARG A 324 -20.02 -7.54 4.77
CA ARG A 324 -20.98 -8.17 5.69
C ARG A 324 -20.96 -9.69 5.57
N ALA A 325 -20.97 -10.21 4.34
CA ALA A 325 -20.89 -11.65 4.11
C ALA A 325 -19.57 -12.26 4.64
N ILE A 326 -18.45 -11.54 4.53
CA ILE A 326 -17.16 -11.96 5.09
C ILE A 326 -17.21 -11.92 6.62
N GLU A 327 -17.70 -10.84 7.24
CA GLU A 327 -17.88 -10.73 8.69
C GLU A 327 -18.73 -11.89 9.23
N GLU A 328 -19.88 -12.18 8.60
CA GLU A 328 -20.77 -13.29 8.97
C GLU A 328 -20.07 -14.66 8.87
N ARG A 329 -19.21 -14.86 7.87
CA ARG A 329 -18.44 -16.11 7.69
C ARG A 329 -17.43 -16.35 8.82
N PHE A 330 -16.84 -15.30 9.37
CA PHE A 330 -15.76 -15.39 10.36
C PHE A 330 -16.16 -15.02 11.79
N SER A 331 -17.44 -14.71 12.02
CA SER A 331 -18.02 -14.45 13.34
C SER A 331 -18.02 -15.66 14.27
#